data_AF-A0A975KSH1-F1
#
_entry.id   AF-A0A975KSH1-F1
#
_cell.length_a   1.000
_cell.length_b   1.000
_cell.length_c   1.000
_cell.angle_alpha   90.00
_cell.angle_beta   90.00
_cell.angle_gamma   90.00
#
_symmetry.space_group_name_H-M   'P 1'
#
loop_
_entity.id
_entity.type
_entity.pdbx_description
1 polymer ?
#
loop_
_entity_poly.entity_id
_entity_poly.type
_entity_poly.pdbx_seq_one_letter_code
_entity_poly.pdbx_strand_id
1 'polypeptide(L)'
;MRILRTQHDNLYSQLEQAGMNRSITDYLFLLVVNYTLNQANTNQSANQIYNQFQRQIPWLNLFLRQLNIPKNLFDRVLIRVIQITLNELGNGGGQPGQGWIGWEDLGGVLTSAPAVASWQPNRLDVFVRGTDQSLYHKWWDGRNWSDWETLGGILTSAPAAVSWGPNRIDVFGRGTDNSLYHKWWDGSRWSDWENLGGVLTSGPAVSSRRPNQLDVFVRGTNQRLYKKTWNGSSWEDWEDLGGSLTSEPAAVSWGPNRIDVFARGQNQDLIHKWWDGSDWSNWESLGGVLTSAPAVSSRRPNQLDVFVRGTNQGLYQRTWNGSRWEDWVAIGGTLTSAPAAVSWGPNRIDVFARGENQNLIHLYRNR
;
A
#
# COMPACT_ATOMS: atom_id res chain seq x y z
N MET A 1 18.95 4.98 -12.36
CA MET A 1 19.51 6.25 -12.88
C MET A 1 21.03 6.32 -12.89
N ARG A 2 21.76 6.10 -11.78
CA ARG A 2 23.24 6.16 -11.78
C ARG A 2 23.87 5.31 -12.88
N ILE A 3 23.45 4.06 -13.01
CA ILE A 3 23.92 3.11 -14.03
C ILE A 3 23.71 3.65 -15.46
N LEU A 4 22.54 4.21 -15.76
CA LEU A 4 22.27 4.79 -17.07
C LEU A 4 23.24 5.95 -17.39
N ARG A 5 23.48 6.83 -16.40
CA ARG A 5 24.38 7.98 -16.58
C ARG A 5 25.85 7.58 -16.70
N THR A 6 26.29 6.54 -16.00
CA THR A 6 27.72 6.19 -15.93
C THR A 6 28.13 5.08 -16.89
N GLN A 7 27.24 4.14 -17.19
CA GLN A 7 27.56 2.94 -17.99
C GLN A 7 26.83 2.90 -19.34
N HIS A 8 25.79 3.72 -19.51
CA HIS A 8 25.00 3.79 -20.76
C HIS A 8 24.85 5.22 -21.27
N ASP A 9 25.89 6.03 -21.12
CA ASP A 9 25.87 7.43 -21.56
C ASP A 9 25.66 7.57 -23.07
N ASN A 10 26.00 6.52 -23.84
CA ASN A 10 25.74 6.45 -25.27
C ASN A 10 24.23 6.55 -25.62
N LEU A 11 23.32 6.22 -24.69
CA LEU A 11 21.88 6.41 -24.88
C LEU A 11 21.49 7.89 -24.75
N TYR A 12 22.17 8.63 -23.87
CA TYR A 12 22.02 10.08 -23.77
C TYR A 12 22.54 10.75 -25.04
N SER A 13 23.76 10.40 -25.48
CA SER A 13 24.36 10.97 -26.68
C SER A 13 23.54 10.75 -27.96
N GLN A 14 22.86 9.61 -28.08
CA GLN A 14 21.97 9.34 -29.23
C GLN A 14 20.78 10.30 -29.30
N LEU A 15 20.18 10.63 -28.16
CA LEU A 15 19.07 11.58 -28.12
C LEU A 15 19.54 13.03 -28.23
N GLU A 16 20.73 13.35 -27.69
CA GLU A 16 21.38 14.66 -27.86
C GLU A 16 21.71 14.96 -29.33
N GLN A 17 22.24 13.97 -30.06
CA GLN A 17 22.49 14.09 -31.50
C GLN A 17 21.20 14.30 -32.31
N ALA A 18 20.07 13.83 -31.79
CA ALA A 18 18.74 14.06 -32.36
C ALA A 18 18.08 15.37 -31.88
N GLY A 19 18.80 16.21 -31.12
CA GLY A 19 18.34 17.52 -30.67
C GLY A 19 17.69 17.55 -29.28
N MET A 20 17.69 16.45 -28.52
CA MET A 20 17.15 16.42 -27.16
C MET A 20 18.18 16.90 -26.13
N ASN A 21 17.81 17.85 -25.27
CA ASN A 21 18.69 18.28 -24.18
C ASN A 21 18.88 17.17 -23.13
N ARG A 22 20.10 17.01 -22.60
CA ARG A 22 20.44 16.01 -21.57
C ARG A 22 19.52 15.99 -20.37
N SER A 23 19.07 17.16 -19.90
CA SER A 23 18.16 17.27 -18.75
C SER A 23 16.77 16.71 -19.08
N ILE A 24 16.29 16.94 -20.31
CA ILE A 24 15.04 16.38 -20.81
C ILE A 24 15.19 14.86 -20.97
N THR A 25 16.33 14.40 -21.51
CA THR A 25 16.63 12.97 -21.64
C THR A 25 16.69 12.28 -20.27
N ASP A 26 17.30 12.92 -19.27
CA ASP A 26 17.40 12.37 -17.92
C ASP A 26 16.03 12.27 -17.24
N TYR A 27 15.19 13.30 -17.37
CA TYR A 27 13.81 13.28 -16.89
C TYR A 27 13.00 12.18 -17.58
N LEU A 28 13.14 12.03 -18.90
CA LEU A 28 12.49 10.99 -19.67
C LEU A 28 12.94 9.58 -19.24
N PHE A 29 14.24 9.37 -19.04
CA PHE A 29 14.77 8.09 -18.58
C PHE A 29 14.29 7.78 -17.17
N LEU A 30 14.22 8.77 -16.29
CA LEU A 30 13.63 8.61 -14.96
C LEU A 30 12.15 8.20 -15.04
N LEU A 31 11.38 8.82 -15.92
CA LEU A 31 9.97 8.48 -16.17
C LEU A 31 9.81 7.01 -16.60
N VAL A 32 10.64 6.56 -17.54
CA VAL A 32 10.64 5.19 -18.07
C VAL A 32 11.12 4.18 -17.04
N VAL A 33 12.17 4.51 -16.29
CA VAL A 33 12.69 3.68 -15.20
C VAL A 33 11.62 3.52 -14.12
N ASN A 34 11.03 4.62 -13.64
CA ASN A 34 9.96 4.57 -12.64
C ASN A 34 8.76 3.79 -13.14
N TYR A 35 8.35 3.99 -14.40
CA TYR A 35 7.30 3.20 -15.02
C TYR A 35 7.65 1.71 -15.00
N THR A 36 8.85 1.34 -15.46
CA THR A 36 9.31 -0.06 -15.52
C THR A 36 9.37 -0.71 -14.14
N LEU A 37 9.90 0.00 -13.15
CA LEU A 37 10.00 -0.47 -11.76
C LEU A 37 8.62 -0.68 -11.13
N ASN A 38 7.66 0.22 -11.42
CA ASN A 38 6.32 0.18 -10.84
C ASN A 38 5.36 -0.78 -11.57
N GLN A 39 5.68 -1.22 -12.79
CA GLN A 39 4.84 -2.09 -13.62
C GLN A 39 5.30 -3.55 -13.67
N ALA A 40 6.49 -3.89 -13.18
CA ALA A 40 7.13 -5.16 -13.55
C ALA A 40 6.34 -6.42 -13.14
N ASN A 41 5.59 -6.97 -14.07
CA ASN A 41 5.50 -8.42 -14.21
C ASN A 41 6.81 -8.85 -14.88
N THR A 42 7.72 -9.47 -14.13
CA THR A 42 9.05 -9.88 -14.61
C THR A 42 8.99 -10.90 -15.76
N ASN A 43 7.80 -11.37 -16.13
CA ASN A 43 7.56 -12.26 -17.26
C ASN A 43 7.24 -11.52 -18.57
N GLN A 44 7.17 -10.18 -18.57
CA GLN A 44 6.92 -9.37 -19.77
C GLN A 44 8.22 -8.92 -20.44
N SER A 45 8.25 -8.99 -21.77
CA SER A 45 9.37 -8.47 -22.56
C SER A 45 9.41 -6.94 -22.52
N ALA A 46 10.61 -6.35 -22.69
CA ALA A 46 10.80 -4.90 -22.73
C ALA A 46 9.87 -4.21 -23.77
N ASN A 47 9.58 -4.87 -24.89
CA ASN A 47 8.65 -4.39 -25.91
C ASN A 47 7.20 -4.32 -25.42
N GLN A 48 6.75 -5.28 -24.61
CA GLN A 48 5.40 -5.26 -24.04
C GLN A 48 5.24 -4.12 -23.04
N ILE A 49 6.23 -3.91 -22.18
CA ILE A 49 6.27 -2.80 -21.22
C ILE A 49 6.32 -1.46 -21.97
N TYR A 50 7.11 -1.37 -23.03
CA TYR A 50 7.19 -0.17 -23.86
C TYR A 50 5.84 0.19 -24.51
N ASN A 51 5.13 -0.79 -25.06
CA ASN A 51 3.82 -0.57 -25.66
C ASN A 51 2.79 -0.09 -24.63
N GLN A 52 2.84 -0.59 -23.39
CA GLN A 52 1.98 -0.12 -22.31
C GLN A 52 2.35 1.31 -21.88
N PHE A 53 3.65 1.61 -21.75
CA PHE A 53 4.15 2.94 -21.44
C PHE A 53 3.64 3.98 -22.45
N GLN A 54 3.73 3.67 -23.74
CA GLN A 54 3.24 4.56 -24.80
C GLN A 54 1.72 4.80 -24.73
N ARG A 55 0.94 3.81 -24.29
CA ARG A 55 -0.52 3.97 -24.13
C ARG A 55 -0.88 4.84 -22.93
N GLN A 56 -0.13 4.73 -21.83
CA GLN A 56 -0.38 5.51 -20.61
C GLN A 56 0.13 6.94 -20.70
N ILE A 57 1.03 7.24 -21.64
CA ILE A 57 1.63 8.57 -21.81
C ILE A 57 1.44 9.08 -23.24
N PRO A 58 0.19 9.36 -23.69
CA PRO A 58 -0.07 9.76 -25.08
C PRO A 58 0.61 11.09 -25.47
N TRP A 59 0.80 12.00 -24.51
CA TRP A 59 1.44 13.30 -24.73
C TRP A 59 2.89 13.16 -25.20
N LEU A 60 3.57 12.05 -24.87
CA LEU A 60 4.96 11.83 -25.23
C LEU A 60 5.15 11.80 -26.75
N ASN A 61 4.21 11.20 -27.48
CA ASN A 61 4.26 11.18 -28.95
C ASN A 61 4.10 12.58 -29.56
N LEU A 62 3.30 13.45 -28.93
CA LEU A 62 3.12 14.83 -29.36
C LEU A 62 4.39 15.65 -29.10
N PHE A 63 4.99 15.48 -27.91
CA PHE A 63 6.23 16.12 -27.52
C PHE A 63 7.38 15.80 -28.48
N LEU A 64 7.50 14.55 -28.93
CA LEU A 64 8.56 14.13 -29.85
C LEU A 64 8.42 14.72 -31.25
N ARG A 65 7.18 14.87 -31.73
CA ARG A 65 6.91 15.54 -33.01
C ARG A 65 7.35 16.99 -32.97
N GLN A 66 7.14 17.66 -31.84
CA GLN A 66 7.58 19.05 -31.65
C GLN A 66 9.11 19.20 -31.68
N LEU A 67 9.83 18.20 -31.17
CA LEU A 67 11.31 18.18 -31.17
C LEU A 67 11.91 17.59 -32.46
N ASN A 68 11.09 17.20 -33.43
CA ASN A 68 11.50 16.56 -34.68
C ASN A 68 12.40 15.31 -34.48
N ILE A 69 12.18 14.56 -33.39
CA ILE A 69 12.98 13.39 -33.05
C ILE A 69 12.48 12.16 -33.83
N PRO A 70 13.36 11.40 -34.51
CA PRO A 70 12.94 10.20 -35.22
C PRO A 70 12.32 9.17 -34.28
N LYS A 71 11.06 8.80 -34.52
CA LYS A 71 10.32 7.85 -33.66
C LYS A 71 11.06 6.52 -33.47
N ASN A 72 11.68 6.00 -34.53
CA ASN A 72 12.39 4.72 -34.51
C ASN A 72 13.63 4.75 -33.60
N LEU A 73 14.31 5.91 -33.52
CA LEU A 73 15.44 6.12 -32.61
C LEU A 73 14.93 6.15 -31.17
N PHE A 74 13.86 6.92 -30.94
CA PHE A 74 13.24 7.06 -29.64
C PHE A 74 12.75 5.73 -29.06
N ASP A 75 11.99 4.97 -29.85
CA ASP A 75 11.49 3.65 -29.47
C ASP A 75 12.65 2.73 -29.07
N ARG A 76 13.71 2.69 -29.89
CA ARG A 76 14.90 1.86 -29.63
C ARG A 76 15.59 2.23 -28.32
N VAL A 77 15.79 3.54 -28.08
CA VAL A 77 16.48 4.01 -26.87
C VAL A 77 15.66 3.68 -25.62
N LEU A 78 14.35 3.92 -25.64
CA LEU A 78 13.51 3.64 -24.47
C LEU A 78 13.34 2.15 -24.20
N ILE A 79 13.17 1.33 -25.23
CA ILE A 79 13.18 -0.14 -25.07
C ILE A 79 14.51 -0.59 -24.45
N ARG A 80 15.64 0.03 -24.84
CA ARG A 80 16.95 -0.30 -24.27
C ARG A 80 17.06 0.11 -22.80
N VAL A 81 16.53 1.28 -22.41
CA VAL A 81 16.44 1.72 -21.01
C VAL A 81 15.59 0.75 -20.17
N ILE A 82 14.44 0.32 -20.70
CA ILE A 82 13.60 -0.70 -20.06
C ILE A 82 14.38 -2.00 -19.89
N GLN A 83 15.07 -2.47 -20.94
CA GLN A 83 15.84 -3.70 -20.87
C GLN A 83 17.01 -3.63 -19.89
N ILE A 84 17.73 -2.50 -19.82
CA ILE A 84 18.76 -2.28 -18.80
C ILE A 84 18.12 -2.32 -17.42
N THR A 85 16.99 -1.63 -17.22
CA THR A 85 16.28 -1.63 -15.93
C THR A 85 15.87 -3.05 -15.51
N LEU A 86 15.35 -3.85 -16.44
CA LEU A 86 15.02 -5.27 -16.21
C LEU A 86 16.26 -6.13 -15.95
N ASN A 87 17.36 -5.89 -16.66
CA ASN A 87 18.60 -6.62 -16.48
C ASN A 87 19.25 -6.29 -15.13
N GLU A 88 19.18 -5.05 -14.66
CA GLU A 88 19.63 -4.67 -13.32
C GLU A 88 18.75 -5.29 -12.23
N LEU A 89 17.44 -5.42 -12.47
CA LEU A 89 16.56 -6.23 -11.63
C LEU A 89 16.95 -7.73 -11.62
N GLY A 90 17.56 -8.23 -12.69
CA GLY A 90 17.99 -9.63 -12.83
C GLY A 90 19.44 -9.93 -12.40
N ASN A 91 20.37 -8.99 -12.53
CA ASN A 91 21.82 -9.14 -12.30
C ASN A 91 22.34 -8.35 -11.08
N GLY A 92 21.51 -7.52 -10.43
CA GLY A 92 21.84 -6.84 -9.18
C GLY A 92 21.82 -7.79 -7.99
N GLY A 93 22.82 -8.66 -7.88
CA GLY A 93 23.03 -9.52 -6.72
C GLY A 93 23.29 -8.72 -5.44
N GLY A 94 22.26 -8.56 -4.62
CA GLY A 94 22.14 -9.50 -3.52
C GLY A 94 20.94 -10.36 -3.84
N GLN A 95 21.03 -11.68 -3.79
CA GLN A 95 19.81 -12.43 -3.49
C GLN A 95 19.32 -11.87 -2.16
N PRO A 96 18.17 -11.17 -2.09
CA PRO A 96 17.49 -11.07 -0.83
C PRO A 96 17.13 -12.53 -0.52
N GLY A 97 17.55 -13.04 0.64
CA GLY A 97 17.20 -14.39 1.05
C GLY A 97 15.72 -14.62 0.73
N GLN A 98 15.38 -15.69 0.03
CA GLN A 98 14.02 -15.95 -0.46
C GLN A 98 12.97 -16.16 0.65
N GLY A 99 13.28 -15.76 1.89
CA GLY A 99 12.43 -15.80 3.05
C GLY A 99 12.14 -14.41 3.60
N TRP A 100 11.17 -14.39 4.51
CA TRP A 100 10.96 -13.25 5.38
C TRP A 100 12.17 -13.03 6.27
N ILE A 101 12.56 -11.78 6.47
CA ILE A 101 13.52 -11.40 7.50
C ILE A 101 12.75 -11.35 8.82
N GLY A 102 13.25 -12.07 9.82
CA GLY A 102 12.52 -12.45 11.02
C GLY A 102 12.01 -11.29 11.86
N TRP A 103 11.19 -11.62 12.85
CA TRP A 103 10.57 -10.66 13.75
C TRP A 103 11.60 -9.85 14.55
N GLU A 104 11.54 -8.53 14.46
CA GLU A 104 12.22 -7.60 15.35
C GLU A 104 11.24 -6.99 16.37
N ASP A 105 11.74 -6.71 17.57
CA ASP A 105 11.00 -6.05 18.65
C ASP A 105 11.23 -4.53 18.59
N LEU A 106 10.16 -3.77 18.40
CA LEU A 106 10.17 -2.30 18.35
C LEU A 106 9.68 -1.66 19.66
N GLY A 107 9.47 -2.46 20.70
CA GLY A 107 9.06 -2.05 22.03
C GLY A 107 7.61 -1.55 22.11
N GLY A 108 7.30 -0.84 23.19
CA GLY A 108 5.96 -0.35 23.50
C GLY A 108 5.06 -1.39 24.17
N VAL A 109 3.89 -0.95 24.65
CA VAL A 109 2.83 -1.81 25.21
C VAL A 109 1.52 -1.50 24.49
N LEU A 110 1.19 -2.34 23.51
CA LEU A 110 0.09 -2.12 22.57
C LEU A 110 -1.21 -2.69 23.13
N THR A 111 -2.27 -1.88 23.15
CA THR A 111 -3.64 -2.32 23.50
C THR A 111 -4.54 -2.51 22.28
N SER A 112 -3.98 -2.42 21.06
CA SER A 112 -4.66 -2.68 19.79
C SER A 112 -3.76 -3.43 18.80
N ALA A 113 -4.33 -3.84 17.66
CA ALA A 113 -3.52 -4.09 16.47
C ALA A 113 -2.86 -2.77 15.99
N PRO A 114 -1.68 -2.84 15.37
CA PRO A 114 -1.07 -1.66 14.76
C PRO A 114 -1.79 -1.27 13.46
N ALA A 115 -1.55 -0.04 13.01
CA ALA A 115 -1.75 0.39 11.63
C ALA A 115 -0.44 0.95 11.09
N VAL A 116 -0.24 0.90 9.78
CA VAL A 116 0.99 1.39 9.16
C VAL A 116 0.69 2.08 7.84
N ALA A 117 1.36 3.20 7.59
CA ALA A 117 1.37 3.89 6.31
C ALA A 117 2.80 4.12 5.82
N SER A 118 2.91 4.37 4.52
CA SER A 118 4.13 4.88 3.90
C SER A 118 3.77 5.93 2.86
N TRP A 119 4.45 7.06 2.92
CA TRP A 119 4.27 8.17 1.98
C TRP A 119 5.45 8.35 1.02
N GLN A 120 6.54 7.59 1.21
CA GLN A 120 7.68 7.53 0.29
C GLN A 120 8.48 6.23 0.49
N PRO A 121 9.32 5.85 -0.49
CA PRO A 121 10.24 4.72 -0.32
C PRO A 121 11.11 4.85 0.93
N ASN A 122 11.30 3.73 1.63
CA ASN A 122 12.10 3.63 2.85
C ASN A 122 11.59 4.53 4.01
N ARG A 123 10.29 4.80 4.03
CA ARG A 123 9.60 5.48 5.13
C ARG A 123 8.41 4.65 5.58
N LEU A 124 8.34 4.42 6.89
CA LEU A 124 7.23 3.73 7.54
C LEU A 124 6.76 4.58 8.72
N ASP A 125 5.46 4.68 8.90
CA ASP A 125 4.82 5.37 10.02
C ASP A 125 3.81 4.41 10.64
N VAL A 126 4.04 4.01 11.90
CA VAL A 126 3.28 3.00 12.63
C VAL A 126 2.48 3.66 13.74
N PHE A 127 1.21 3.28 13.82
CA PHE A 127 0.22 3.83 14.74
C PHE A 127 -0.37 2.73 15.60
N VAL A 128 -0.48 2.97 16.91
CA VAL A 128 -1.02 2.01 17.87
C VAL A 128 -1.86 2.70 18.93
N ARG A 129 -2.72 1.95 19.61
CA ARG A 129 -3.35 2.43 20.83
C ARG A 129 -2.52 2.03 22.07
N GLY A 130 -2.20 3.01 22.92
CA GLY A 130 -1.48 2.82 24.19
C GLY A 130 -2.37 2.32 25.33
N THR A 131 -1.79 2.19 26.53
CA THR A 131 -2.50 1.74 27.75
C THR A 131 -3.47 2.79 28.31
N ASP A 132 -3.22 4.05 28.00
CA ASP A 132 -4.08 5.22 28.27
C ASP A 132 -5.20 5.40 27.21
N GLN A 133 -5.30 4.47 26.24
CA GLN A 133 -6.21 4.52 25.09
C GLN A 133 -5.90 5.62 24.07
N SER A 134 -4.80 6.37 24.20
CA SER A 134 -4.39 7.37 23.21
C SER A 134 -3.73 6.74 21.99
N LEU A 135 -3.73 7.48 20.88
CA LEU A 135 -2.99 7.12 19.68
C LEU A 135 -1.50 7.42 19.89
N TYR A 136 -0.65 6.43 19.68
CA TYR A 136 0.81 6.57 19.66
C TYR A 136 1.34 6.34 18.25
N HIS A 137 2.41 7.05 17.93
CA HIS A 137 3.07 7.03 16.64
C HIS A 137 4.58 6.79 16.78
N LYS A 138 5.13 5.98 15.87
CA LYS A 138 6.57 5.70 15.75
C LYS A 138 6.88 5.52 14.27
N TRP A 139 8.02 6.04 13.80
CA TRP A 139 8.35 6.02 12.39
C TRP A 139 9.79 5.59 12.11
N TRP A 140 10.01 5.07 10.90
CA TRP A 140 11.32 4.78 10.33
C TRP A 140 11.73 5.90 9.38
N ASP A 141 12.87 6.55 9.64
CA ASP A 141 13.37 7.66 8.81
C ASP A 141 14.26 7.24 7.63
N GLY A 142 14.41 5.94 7.41
CA GLY A 142 15.32 5.37 6.43
C GLY A 142 16.62 4.83 7.05
N ARG A 143 16.89 5.16 8.31
CA ARG A 143 18.08 4.73 9.04
C ARG A 143 17.79 4.25 10.46
N ASN A 144 16.89 4.91 11.19
CA ASN A 144 16.53 4.58 12.56
C ASN A 144 15.02 4.69 12.77
N TRP A 145 14.54 3.91 13.72
CA TRP A 145 13.21 4.11 14.30
C TRP A 145 13.25 5.27 15.30
N SER A 146 12.24 6.15 15.26
CA SER A 146 12.02 7.21 16.26
C SER A 146 11.69 6.65 17.63
N ASP A 147 11.65 7.47 18.68
CA ASP A 147 10.91 7.13 19.90
C ASP A 147 9.39 7.14 19.66
N TRP A 148 8.63 6.61 20.61
CA TRP A 148 7.17 6.71 20.60
C TRP A 148 6.73 8.14 20.96
N GLU A 149 5.84 8.72 20.16
CA GLU A 149 5.14 9.96 20.48
C GLU A 149 3.65 9.73 20.66
N THR A 150 3.00 10.52 21.54
CA THR A 150 1.55 10.51 21.67
C THR A 150 0.92 11.54 20.75
N LEU A 151 -0.13 11.13 20.04
CA LEU A 151 -0.98 11.95 19.19
C LEU A 151 -2.33 12.27 19.88
N GLY A 152 -2.46 11.90 21.15
CA GLY A 152 -3.63 12.14 21.99
C GLY A 152 -4.87 11.37 21.56
N GLY A 153 -6.04 11.88 21.94
CA GLY A 153 -7.34 11.22 21.73
C GLY A 153 -7.58 10.04 22.68
N ILE A 154 -8.79 9.47 22.60
CA ILE A 154 -9.19 8.26 23.32
C ILE A 154 -9.86 7.33 22.31
N LEU A 155 -9.16 6.29 21.90
CA LEU A 155 -9.60 5.35 20.87
C LEU A 155 -10.21 4.09 21.49
N THR A 156 -11.34 3.65 20.96
CA THR A 156 -12.03 2.41 21.34
C THR A 156 -11.86 1.28 20.30
N SER A 157 -10.99 1.47 19.31
CA SER A 157 -10.63 0.50 18.27
C SER A 157 -9.13 0.50 17.97
N ALA A 158 -8.67 -0.44 17.13
CA ALA A 158 -7.40 -0.25 16.43
C ALA A 158 -7.50 0.96 15.48
N PRO A 159 -6.37 1.68 15.24
CA PRO A 159 -6.34 2.74 14.24
C PRO A 159 -6.32 2.15 12.82
N ALA A 160 -6.54 3.01 11.82
CA ALA A 160 -6.19 2.76 10.42
C ALA A 160 -5.43 3.95 9.87
N ALA A 161 -4.44 3.71 9.01
CA ALA A 161 -3.58 4.76 8.49
C ALA A 161 -3.37 4.58 6.97
N VAL A 162 -3.29 5.69 6.25
CA VAL A 162 -3.03 5.71 4.81
C VAL A 162 -2.21 6.93 4.44
N SER A 163 -1.49 6.83 3.32
CA SER A 163 -0.95 7.98 2.61
C SER A 163 -1.53 8.04 1.20
N TRP A 164 -1.88 9.23 0.75
CA TRP A 164 -2.28 9.48 -0.64
C TRP A 164 -1.25 10.31 -1.42
N GLY A 165 -0.13 10.70 -0.77
CA GLY A 165 0.91 11.50 -1.39
C GLY A 165 2.10 11.76 -0.46
N PRO A 166 3.20 12.29 -1.00
CA PRO A 166 4.40 12.60 -0.21
C PRO A 166 4.09 13.53 0.96
N ASN A 167 4.72 13.27 2.12
CA ASN A 167 4.55 14.05 3.35
C ASN A 167 3.10 14.15 3.83
N ARG A 168 2.26 13.16 3.51
CA ARG A 168 0.86 13.11 3.93
C ARG A 168 0.52 11.77 4.54
N ILE A 169 -0.08 11.82 5.72
CA ILE A 169 -0.66 10.65 6.40
C ILE A 169 -2.02 11.06 6.97
N ASP A 170 -3.00 10.18 6.81
CA ASP A 170 -4.32 10.30 7.39
C ASP A 170 -4.55 9.09 8.31
N VAL A 171 -4.97 9.34 9.56
CA VAL A 171 -5.20 8.33 10.60
C VAL A 171 -6.63 8.39 11.08
N PHE A 172 -7.26 7.23 11.17
CA PHE A 172 -8.65 7.06 11.59
C PHE A 172 -8.73 6.16 12.82
N GLY A 173 -9.72 6.40 13.67
CA GLY A 173 -10.02 5.55 14.81
C GLY A 173 -11.44 5.75 15.30
N ARG A 174 -11.97 4.81 16.10
CA ARG A 174 -13.28 4.95 16.72
C ARG A 174 -13.16 5.65 18.08
N GLY A 175 -13.99 6.66 18.33
CA GLY A 175 -14.06 7.38 19.61
C GLY A 175 -14.86 6.65 20.68
N THR A 176 -15.02 7.27 21.85
CA THR A 176 -15.81 6.75 22.99
C THR A 176 -17.32 6.81 22.76
N ASP A 177 -17.75 7.66 21.84
CA ASP A 177 -19.13 7.79 21.33
C ASP A 177 -19.45 6.80 20.18
N ASN A 178 -18.51 5.91 19.84
CA ASN A 178 -18.54 5.02 18.69
C ASN A 178 -18.54 5.72 17.31
N SER A 179 -18.24 7.01 17.23
CA SER A 179 -18.08 7.71 15.95
C SER A 179 -16.69 7.51 15.34
N LEU A 180 -16.60 7.73 14.04
CA LEU A 180 -15.33 7.78 13.32
C LEU A 180 -14.63 9.11 13.62
N TYR A 181 -13.37 9.05 14.04
CA TYR A 181 -12.50 10.22 14.21
C TYR A 181 -11.34 10.14 13.22
N HIS A 182 -10.90 11.31 12.77
CA HIS A 182 -9.81 11.47 11.81
C HIS A 182 -8.79 12.50 12.32
N LYS A 183 -7.51 12.24 12.05
CA LYS A 183 -6.37 13.13 12.33
C LYS A 183 -5.35 12.96 11.22
N TRP A 184 -4.67 14.03 10.81
CA TRP A 184 -3.74 13.95 9.69
C TRP A 184 -2.46 14.74 9.90
N TRP A 185 -1.41 14.32 9.19
CA TRP A 185 -0.16 15.05 9.02
C TRP A 185 -0.20 15.86 7.73
N ASP A 186 0.13 17.15 7.79
CA ASP A 186 0.10 18.06 6.62
C ASP A 186 1.49 18.37 6.02
N GLY A 187 2.54 17.69 6.49
CA GLY A 187 3.93 17.98 6.14
C GLY A 187 4.65 18.87 7.15
N SER A 188 3.92 19.50 8.07
CA SER A 188 4.47 20.38 9.10
C SER A 188 4.00 20.05 10.52
N ARG A 189 2.74 19.64 10.66
CA ARG A 189 2.13 19.30 11.96
C ARG A 189 1.02 18.29 11.79
N TRP A 190 0.66 17.68 12.92
CA TRP A 190 -0.58 16.94 13.06
C TRP A 190 -1.75 17.91 13.29
N SER A 191 -2.89 17.65 12.65
CA SER A 191 -4.16 18.35 12.89
C SER A 191 -4.72 18.06 14.28
N ASP A 192 -5.79 18.76 14.69
CA ASP A 192 -6.65 18.26 15.76
C ASP A 192 -7.48 17.05 15.29
N TRP A 193 -8.11 16.35 16.25
CA TRP A 193 -9.05 15.27 15.94
C TRP A 193 -10.37 15.86 15.40
N GLU A 194 -10.81 15.39 14.24
CA GLU A 194 -12.12 15.72 13.69
C GLU A 194 -13.09 14.53 13.83
N ASN A 195 -14.34 14.82 14.24
CA ASN A 195 -15.41 13.81 14.33
C ASN A 195 -16.16 13.74 13.00
N LEU A 196 -16.18 12.56 12.39
CA LEU A 196 -16.82 12.27 11.10
C LEU A 196 -18.18 11.55 11.25
N GLY A 197 -18.64 11.38 12.48
CA GLY A 197 -19.92 10.79 12.85
C GLY A 197 -19.99 9.28 12.63
N GLY A 198 -21.23 8.78 12.50
CA GLY A 198 -21.52 7.36 12.39
C GLY A 198 -21.55 6.62 13.74
N VAL A 199 -21.96 5.36 13.70
CA VAL A 199 -21.99 4.44 14.85
C VAL A 199 -21.31 3.13 14.46
N LEU A 200 -20.03 3.03 14.80
CA LEU A 200 -19.13 1.96 14.36
C LEU A 200 -19.11 0.80 15.36
N THR A 201 -19.14 -0.43 14.85
CA THR A 201 -18.94 -1.67 15.64
C THR A 201 -17.61 -2.38 15.34
N SER A 202 -16.72 -1.72 14.63
CA SER A 202 -15.36 -2.17 14.31
C SER A 202 -14.39 -0.97 14.32
N GLY A 203 -13.07 -1.23 14.33
CA GLY A 203 -12.11 -0.27 13.83
C GLY A 203 -12.30 0.00 12.33
N PRO A 204 -11.79 1.14 11.84
CA PRO A 204 -11.84 1.48 10.43
C PRO A 204 -10.80 0.70 9.62
N ALA A 205 -11.01 0.66 8.30
CA ALA A 205 -9.96 0.49 7.31
C ALA A 205 -9.99 1.69 6.37
N VAL A 206 -8.86 2.05 5.77
CA VAL A 206 -8.80 3.16 4.82
C VAL A 206 -7.93 2.80 3.64
N SER A 207 -8.34 3.24 2.45
CA SER A 207 -7.56 3.15 1.23
C SER A 207 -7.55 4.50 0.51
N SER A 208 -6.51 4.73 -0.29
CA SER A 208 -6.47 5.84 -1.23
C SER A 208 -6.29 5.31 -2.64
N ARG A 209 -7.22 5.66 -3.53
CA ARG A 209 -7.20 5.25 -4.94
C ARG A 209 -6.52 6.26 -5.88
N ARG A 210 -6.28 7.48 -5.39
CA ARG A 210 -5.56 8.57 -6.08
C ARG A 210 -5.26 9.71 -5.10
N PRO A 211 -4.34 10.63 -5.43
CA PRO A 211 -4.04 11.76 -4.57
C PRO A 211 -5.29 12.56 -4.17
N ASN A 212 -5.31 13.00 -2.91
CA ASN A 212 -6.39 13.78 -2.31
C ASN A 212 -7.77 13.07 -2.34
N GLN A 213 -7.77 11.73 -2.27
CA GLN A 213 -8.99 10.95 -2.16
C GLN A 213 -8.81 9.78 -1.21
N LEU A 214 -9.78 9.61 -0.31
CA LEU A 214 -9.80 8.55 0.69
C LEU A 214 -11.15 7.85 0.68
N ASP A 215 -11.12 6.54 0.92
CA ASP A 215 -12.30 5.73 1.16
C ASP A 215 -12.10 4.99 2.49
N VAL A 216 -12.92 5.34 3.48
CA VAL A 216 -12.89 4.76 4.83
C VAL A 216 -14.03 3.76 4.96
N PHE A 217 -13.70 2.57 5.44
CA PHE A 217 -14.60 1.43 5.55
C PHE A 217 -14.76 1.03 7.02
N VAL A 218 -16.00 0.79 7.44
CA VAL A 218 -16.32 0.41 8.82
C VAL A 218 -17.45 -0.61 8.85
N ARG A 219 -17.58 -1.37 9.94
CA ARG A 219 -18.76 -2.18 10.19
C ARG A 219 -19.79 -1.41 11.03
N GLY A 220 -21.04 -1.39 10.58
CA GLY A 220 -22.16 -0.79 11.32
C GLY A 220 -22.78 -1.71 12.37
N THR A 221 -23.85 -1.27 13.03
CA THR A 221 -24.57 -2.03 14.07
C THR A 221 -25.29 -3.28 13.56
N ASN A 222 -25.59 -3.31 12.27
CA ASN A 222 -26.20 -4.43 11.56
C ASN A 222 -25.18 -5.39 10.92
N GLN A 223 -23.90 -5.30 11.31
CA GLN A 223 -22.79 -6.10 10.77
C GLN A 223 -22.48 -5.88 9.28
N ARG A 224 -23.09 -4.88 8.63
CA ARG A 224 -22.83 -4.53 7.23
C ARG A 224 -21.62 -3.60 7.12
N LEU A 225 -20.99 -3.61 5.96
CA LEU A 225 -19.91 -2.69 5.60
C LEU A 225 -20.50 -1.34 5.20
N TYR A 226 -19.98 -0.26 5.76
CA TYR A 226 -20.26 1.12 5.37
C TYR A 226 -18.99 1.80 4.86
N LYS A 227 -19.14 2.70 3.89
CA LYS A 227 -18.06 3.51 3.33
C LYS A 227 -18.34 4.99 3.55
N LYS A 228 -17.30 5.77 3.86
CA LYS A 228 -17.30 7.25 3.83
C LYS A 228 -16.15 7.73 2.96
N THR A 229 -16.43 8.63 2.01
CA THR A 229 -15.45 9.09 1.02
C THR A 229 -15.00 10.51 1.34
N TRP A 230 -13.70 10.79 1.26
CA TRP A 230 -13.19 12.14 1.04
C TRP A 230 -13.02 12.36 -0.46
N ASN A 231 -13.78 13.29 -1.05
CA ASN A 231 -13.76 13.51 -2.51
C ASN A 231 -12.69 14.51 -2.98
N GLY A 232 -11.88 15.04 -2.05
CA GLY A 232 -10.88 16.07 -2.32
C GLY A 232 -11.29 17.46 -1.85
N SER A 233 -12.55 17.65 -1.45
CA SER A 233 -13.08 18.92 -0.93
C SER A 233 -13.98 18.74 0.29
N SER A 234 -14.70 17.63 0.38
CA SER A 234 -15.57 17.32 1.51
C SER A 234 -15.67 15.82 1.77
N TRP A 235 -16.07 15.48 3.01
CA TRP A 235 -16.51 14.15 3.37
C TRP A 235 -17.95 13.93 2.89
N GLU A 236 -18.16 12.86 2.13
CA GLU A 236 -19.47 12.41 1.65
C GLU A 236 -20.26 11.69 2.75
N ASP A 237 -21.55 11.45 2.52
CA ASP A 237 -22.40 10.65 3.41
C ASP A 237 -22.00 9.17 3.45
N TRP A 238 -22.49 8.46 4.45
CA TRP A 238 -22.25 7.02 4.60
C TRP A 238 -22.99 6.21 3.53
N GLU A 239 -22.27 5.34 2.84
CA GLU A 239 -22.80 4.41 1.84
C GLU A 239 -22.83 2.99 2.43
N ASP A 240 -23.98 2.30 2.38
CA ASP A 240 -24.12 0.89 2.79
C ASP A 240 -23.70 -0.04 1.65
N LEU A 241 -22.64 -0.82 1.88
CA LEU A 241 -22.08 -1.77 0.91
C LEU A 241 -22.51 -3.23 1.17
N GLY A 242 -23.39 -3.45 2.13
CA GLY A 242 -23.92 -4.74 2.52
C GLY A 242 -22.91 -5.68 3.18
N GLY A 243 -23.15 -6.98 3.06
CA GLY A 243 -22.33 -8.03 3.69
C GLY A 243 -22.71 -8.32 5.13
N SER A 244 -22.01 -9.30 5.71
CA SER A 244 -22.12 -9.69 7.12
C SER A 244 -20.73 -10.02 7.66
N LEU A 245 -20.12 -9.02 8.30
CA LEU A 245 -18.71 -9.04 8.70
C LEU A 245 -18.56 -9.43 10.17
N THR A 246 -17.63 -10.33 10.48
CA THR A 246 -17.28 -10.75 11.85
C THR A 246 -15.91 -10.25 12.32
N SER A 247 -15.28 -9.36 11.55
CA SER A 247 -14.04 -8.65 11.90
C SER A 247 -14.08 -7.17 11.47
N GLU A 248 -13.04 -6.43 11.82
CA GLU A 248 -12.69 -5.17 11.15
C GLU A 248 -12.42 -5.44 9.66
N PRO A 249 -12.79 -4.50 8.75
CA PRO A 249 -12.41 -4.61 7.35
C PRO A 249 -10.91 -4.36 7.17
N ALA A 250 -10.39 -4.69 5.99
CA ALA A 250 -9.11 -4.22 5.47
C ALA A 250 -9.33 -3.76 4.03
N ALA A 251 -8.74 -2.63 3.64
CA ALA A 251 -8.96 -2.04 2.33
C ALA A 251 -7.64 -1.64 1.69
N VAL A 252 -7.53 -1.82 0.38
CA VAL A 252 -6.35 -1.43 -0.39
C VAL A 252 -6.77 -0.97 -1.77
N SER A 253 -5.96 -0.09 -2.36
CA SER A 253 -6.01 0.20 -3.79
C SER A 253 -4.68 -0.21 -4.42
N TRP A 254 -4.73 -0.85 -5.58
CA TRP A 254 -3.54 -1.14 -6.38
C TRP A 254 -3.51 -0.36 -7.70
N GLY A 255 -4.52 0.46 -7.97
CA GLY A 255 -4.60 1.26 -9.18
C GLY A 255 -5.74 2.26 -9.14
N PRO A 256 -5.72 3.27 -10.05
CA PRO A 256 -6.80 4.22 -10.17
C PRO A 256 -8.14 3.50 -10.35
N ASN A 257 -9.15 3.94 -9.61
CA ASN A 257 -10.51 3.40 -9.68
C ASN A 257 -10.64 1.92 -9.26
N ARG A 258 -9.69 1.40 -8.48
CA ARG A 258 -9.80 0.07 -7.89
C ARG A 258 -9.65 0.12 -6.38
N ILE A 259 -10.58 -0.50 -5.68
CA ILE A 259 -10.49 -0.74 -4.25
C ILE A 259 -10.86 -2.20 -4.00
N ASP A 260 -10.09 -2.88 -3.19
CA ASP A 260 -10.36 -4.24 -2.72
C ASP A 260 -10.56 -4.18 -1.21
N VAL A 261 -11.69 -4.71 -0.74
CA VAL A 261 -12.07 -4.75 0.68
C VAL A 261 -12.21 -6.20 1.12
N PHE A 262 -11.51 -6.53 2.20
CA PHE A 262 -11.49 -7.83 2.82
C PHE A 262 -12.06 -7.76 4.22
N ALA A 263 -12.68 -8.84 4.67
CA ALA A 263 -13.08 -9.01 6.05
C ALA A 263 -13.17 -10.51 6.37
N ARG A 264 -13.41 -10.84 7.63
CA ARG A 264 -13.82 -12.18 8.03
C ARG A 264 -15.33 -12.32 7.92
N GLY A 265 -15.81 -13.37 7.25
CA GLY A 265 -17.22 -13.71 7.12
C GLY A 265 -17.79 -14.42 8.34
N GLN A 266 -19.09 -14.77 8.28
CA GLN A 266 -19.76 -15.55 9.35
C GLN A 266 -19.20 -16.96 9.50
N ASN A 267 -18.64 -17.53 8.43
CA ASN A 267 -18.03 -18.85 8.42
C ASN A 267 -16.54 -18.83 8.83
N GLN A 268 -16.08 -17.71 9.40
CA GLN A 268 -14.65 -17.46 9.71
C GLN A 268 -13.74 -17.43 8.47
N ASP A 269 -14.29 -17.39 7.27
CA ASP A 269 -13.60 -17.32 6.00
C ASP A 269 -13.15 -15.89 5.66
N LEU A 270 -12.14 -15.76 4.80
CA LEU A 270 -11.80 -14.49 4.18
C LEU A 270 -12.86 -14.17 3.12
N ILE A 271 -13.64 -13.11 3.33
CA ILE A 271 -14.58 -12.59 2.33
C ILE A 271 -13.99 -11.35 1.66
N HIS A 272 -14.32 -11.16 0.39
CA HIS A 272 -13.75 -10.13 -0.47
C HIS A 272 -14.84 -9.45 -1.31
N LYS A 273 -14.71 -8.14 -1.48
CA LYS A 273 -15.55 -7.30 -2.34
C LYS A 273 -14.68 -6.21 -2.95
N TRP A 274 -14.94 -5.82 -4.19
CA TRP A 274 -14.14 -4.81 -4.86
C TRP A 274 -14.96 -3.81 -5.64
N TRP A 275 -14.38 -2.63 -5.85
CA TRP A 275 -14.84 -1.61 -6.78
C TRP A 275 -14.04 -1.71 -8.08
N ASP A 276 -14.70 -1.80 -9.23
CA ASP A 276 -14.04 -1.95 -10.53
C ASP A 276 -13.91 -0.65 -11.34
N GLY A 277 -14.40 0.46 -10.79
CA GLY A 277 -14.43 1.76 -11.46
C GLY A 277 -15.83 2.23 -11.79
N SER A 278 -16.79 1.30 -11.82
CA SER A 278 -18.20 1.58 -12.12
C SER A 278 -19.11 1.05 -11.03
N ASP A 279 -18.85 -0.17 -10.56
CA ASP A 279 -19.73 -0.87 -9.63
C ASP A 279 -18.94 -1.62 -8.56
N TRP A 280 -19.61 -1.84 -7.44
CA TRP A 280 -19.16 -2.76 -6.42
C TRP A 280 -19.56 -4.19 -6.78
N SER A 281 -18.61 -5.11 -6.73
CA SER A 281 -18.86 -6.55 -6.91
C SER A 281 -19.82 -7.11 -5.85
N ASN A 282 -20.34 -8.32 -6.05
CA ASN A 282 -20.89 -9.09 -4.92
C ASN A 282 -19.76 -9.51 -3.96
N TRP A 283 -20.13 -9.84 -2.72
CA TRP A 283 -19.20 -10.48 -1.79
C TRP A 283 -18.88 -11.90 -2.28
N GLU A 284 -17.61 -12.25 -2.31
CA GLU A 284 -17.13 -13.61 -2.55
C GLU A 284 -16.42 -14.16 -1.32
N SER A 285 -16.50 -15.48 -1.14
CA SER A 285 -15.66 -16.18 -0.17
C SER A 285 -14.37 -16.61 -0.85
N LEU A 286 -13.25 -16.27 -0.24
CA LEU A 286 -11.95 -16.82 -0.59
C LEU A 286 -11.63 -18.05 0.28
N GLY A 287 -12.41 -18.34 1.33
CA GLY A 287 -12.16 -19.47 2.23
C GLY A 287 -11.04 -19.20 3.25
N GLY A 288 -10.52 -20.28 3.86
CA GLY A 288 -9.64 -20.20 5.03
C GLY A 288 -10.43 -20.14 6.35
N VAL A 289 -9.71 -20.18 7.48
CA VAL A 289 -10.28 -20.05 8.83
C VAL A 289 -9.46 -19.04 9.62
N LEU A 290 -9.99 -17.81 9.72
CA LEU A 290 -9.29 -16.64 10.26
C LEU A 290 -9.59 -16.46 11.76
N THR A 291 -8.56 -16.20 12.56
CA THR A 291 -8.70 -15.84 13.99
C THR A 291 -8.41 -14.37 14.28
N SER A 292 -8.26 -13.55 13.23
CA SER A 292 -8.10 -12.10 13.29
C SER A 292 -8.85 -11.41 12.15
N ALA A 293 -8.91 -10.08 12.19
CA ALA A 293 -9.14 -9.28 11.00
C ALA A 293 -7.99 -9.50 9.98
N PRO A 294 -8.25 -9.39 8.68
CA PRO A 294 -7.18 -9.38 7.67
C PRO A 294 -6.41 -8.06 7.70
N ALA A 295 -5.21 -8.08 7.15
CA ALA A 295 -4.52 -6.91 6.61
C ALA A 295 -4.24 -7.15 5.13
N VAL A 296 -4.22 -6.10 4.33
CA VAL A 296 -3.89 -6.22 2.90
C VAL A 296 -2.92 -5.12 2.50
N SER A 297 -1.94 -5.48 1.69
CA SER A 297 -1.02 -4.56 1.04
C SER A 297 -1.00 -4.82 -0.46
N SER A 298 -0.73 -3.76 -1.23
CA SER A 298 -0.44 -3.84 -2.65
C SER A 298 0.98 -3.35 -2.87
N ARG A 299 1.80 -4.21 -3.46
CA ARG A 299 3.17 -3.85 -3.84
C ARG A 299 3.29 -3.24 -5.22
N ARG A 300 2.34 -3.58 -6.11
CA ARG A 300 2.32 -3.22 -7.54
C ARG A 300 0.88 -3.30 -8.06
N PRO A 301 0.56 -2.66 -9.20
CA PRO A 301 -0.73 -2.84 -9.83
C PRO A 301 -1.07 -4.32 -10.06
N ASN A 302 -2.33 -4.65 -9.78
CA ASN A 302 -2.90 -5.98 -9.94
C ASN A 302 -2.19 -7.08 -9.13
N GLN A 303 -1.60 -6.73 -7.98
CA GLN A 303 -1.06 -7.69 -7.03
C GLN A 303 -1.47 -7.31 -5.61
N LEU A 304 -2.00 -8.29 -4.88
CA LEU A 304 -2.40 -8.11 -3.49
C LEU A 304 -1.77 -9.19 -2.63
N ASP A 305 -1.35 -8.80 -1.44
CA ASP A 305 -0.87 -9.71 -0.41
C ASP A 305 -1.74 -9.51 0.84
N VAL A 306 -2.57 -10.52 1.15
CA VAL A 306 -3.47 -10.55 2.31
C VAL A 306 -2.83 -11.35 3.42
N PHE A 307 -2.83 -10.77 4.62
CA PHE A 307 -2.23 -11.33 5.82
C PHE A 307 -3.29 -11.57 6.89
N VAL A 308 -3.25 -12.73 7.52
CA VAL A 308 -4.20 -13.10 8.58
C VAL A 308 -3.48 -13.88 9.68
N ARG A 309 -4.07 -13.89 10.87
CA ARG A 309 -3.69 -14.84 11.92
C ARG A 309 -4.52 -16.12 11.80
N GLY A 310 -3.84 -17.27 11.79
CA GLY A 310 -4.46 -18.60 11.78
C GLY A 310 -4.85 -19.10 13.17
N THR A 311 -5.35 -20.34 13.24
CA THR A 311 -5.77 -20.98 14.51
C THR A 311 -4.61 -21.32 15.44
N ASN A 312 -3.41 -21.51 14.89
CA ASN A 312 -2.16 -21.69 15.63
C ASN A 312 -1.51 -20.35 16.06
N GLN A 313 -2.23 -19.23 15.96
CA GLN A 313 -1.74 -17.88 16.22
C GLN A 313 -0.62 -17.39 15.27
N GLY A 314 -0.25 -18.18 14.25
CA GLY A 314 0.76 -17.82 13.26
C GLY A 314 0.25 -16.91 12.16
N LEU A 315 1.17 -16.19 11.53
CA LEU A 315 0.90 -15.36 10.36
C LEU A 315 0.77 -16.24 9.10
N TYR A 316 -0.29 -16.01 8.34
CA TYR A 316 -0.51 -16.61 7.02
C TYR A 316 -0.64 -15.51 5.98
N GLN A 317 -0.12 -15.78 4.79
CA GLN A 317 -0.20 -14.93 3.61
C GLN A 317 -1.02 -15.63 2.53
N ARG A 318 -1.84 -14.86 1.80
CA ARG A 318 -2.40 -15.27 0.52
C ARG A 318 -2.23 -14.17 -0.51
N THR A 319 -1.86 -14.56 -1.72
CA THR A 319 -1.50 -13.61 -2.78
C THR A 319 -2.48 -13.67 -3.94
N TRP A 320 -2.92 -12.51 -4.42
CA TRP A 320 -3.45 -12.36 -5.77
C TRP A 320 -2.30 -12.04 -6.71
N ASN A 321 -2.06 -12.91 -7.68
CA ASN A 321 -0.92 -12.79 -8.60
C ASN A 321 -1.23 -12.05 -9.91
N GLY A 322 -2.43 -11.48 -10.01
CA GLY A 322 -2.90 -10.78 -11.20
C GLY A 322 -3.88 -11.57 -12.06
N SER A 323 -4.03 -12.87 -11.82
CA SER A 323 -5.00 -13.72 -12.52
C SER A 323 -5.77 -14.65 -11.59
N ARG A 324 -5.21 -15.04 -10.46
CA ARG A 324 -5.87 -15.88 -9.46
C ARG A 324 -5.34 -15.63 -8.05
N TRP A 325 -6.15 -16.05 -7.07
CA TRP A 325 -5.71 -16.22 -5.70
C TRP A 325 -4.86 -17.49 -5.58
N GLU A 326 -3.69 -17.37 -4.99
CA GLU A 326 -2.80 -18.47 -4.65
C GLU A 326 -3.24 -19.16 -3.36
N ASP A 327 -2.62 -20.28 -3.00
CA ASP A 327 -2.89 -20.97 -1.74
C ASP A 327 -2.35 -20.19 -0.54
N TRP A 328 -2.87 -20.50 0.65
CA TRP A 328 -2.36 -19.95 1.90
C TRP A 328 -0.94 -20.44 2.18
N VAL A 329 -0.03 -19.51 2.49
CA VAL A 329 1.35 -19.80 2.87
C VAL A 329 1.53 -19.42 4.34
N ALA A 330 1.96 -20.39 5.16
CA ALA A 330 2.34 -20.12 6.54
C ALA A 330 3.67 -19.36 6.58
N ILE A 331 3.70 -18.21 7.24
CA ILE A 331 4.90 -17.39 7.44
C ILE A 331 5.54 -17.69 8.81
N GLY A 332 4.72 -18.04 9.81
CA GLY A 332 5.16 -18.36 11.16
C GLY A 332 5.00 -17.19 12.15
N GLY A 333 5.71 -17.26 13.28
CA GLY A 333 5.55 -16.34 14.41
C GLY A 333 4.34 -16.65 15.30
N THR A 334 4.20 -15.90 16.40
CA THR A 334 3.05 -15.97 17.32
C THR A 334 2.48 -14.57 17.52
N LEU A 335 1.28 -14.33 17.01
CA LEU A 335 0.65 -13.01 17.01
C LEU A 335 -0.45 -12.92 18.07
N THR A 336 -0.46 -11.84 18.86
CA THR A 336 -1.53 -11.55 19.82
C THR A 336 -2.52 -10.48 19.33
N SER A 337 -2.39 -10.02 18.08
CA SER A 337 -3.32 -9.11 17.39
C SER A 337 -3.57 -9.53 15.94
N ALA A 338 -4.45 -8.81 15.24
CA ALA A 338 -4.44 -8.79 13.78
C ALA A 338 -3.10 -8.20 13.26
N PRO A 339 -2.62 -8.64 12.08
CA PRO A 339 -1.48 -8.01 11.44
C PRO A 339 -1.84 -6.63 10.88
N ALA A 340 -0.84 -5.84 10.54
CA ALA A 340 -0.91 -4.68 9.65
C ALA A 340 0.18 -4.83 8.59
N ALA A 341 -0.10 -4.43 7.35
CA ALA A 341 0.84 -4.63 6.25
C ALA A 341 0.92 -3.37 5.39
N VAL A 342 2.12 -3.05 4.92
CA VAL A 342 2.35 -1.95 3.97
C VAL A 342 3.43 -2.33 2.97
N SER A 343 3.40 -1.70 1.81
CA SER A 343 4.48 -1.71 0.85
C SER A 343 4.83 -0.27 0.51
N TRP A 344 6.12 0.05 0.50
CA TRP A 344 6.64 1.35 0.08
C TRP A 344 7.47 1.26 -1.20
N GLY A 345 7.55 0.07 -1.79
CA GLY A 345 8.27 -0.16 -3.02
C GLY A 345 7.91 -1.50 -3.64
N PRO A 346 8.19 -1.68 -4.94
CA PRO A 346 7.78 -2.85 -5.70
C PRO A 346 8.35 -4.18 -5.18
N ASN A 347 9.37 -4.10 -4.32
CA ASN A 347 10.15 -5.21 -3.80
C ASN A 347 10.04 -5.36 -2.28
N ARG A 348 9.13 -4.65 -1.63
CA ARG A 348 9.10 -4.59 -0.17
C ARG A 348 7.70 -4.72 0.38
N ILE A 349 7.54 -5.64 1.32
CA ILE A 349 6.37 -5.71 2.19
C ILE A 349 6.87 -5.75 3.63
N ASP A 350 6.33 -4.86 4.45
CA ASP A 350 6.54 -4.81 5.89
C ASP A 350 5.23 -5.24 6.56
N VAL A 351 5.33 -6.12 7.55
CA VAL A 351 4.19 -6.61 8.33
C VAL A 351 4.48 -6.39 9.81
N PHE A 352 3.50 -5.80 10.49
CA PHE A 352 3.54 -5.47 11.90
C PHE A 352 2.44 -6.22 12.64
N ALA A 353 2.69 -6.55 13.90
CA ALA A 353 1.68 -7.12 14.78
C ALA A 353 2.04 -6.86 16.24
N ARG A 354 1.16 -7.22 17.15
CA ARG A 354 1.47 -7.30 18.57
C ARG A 354 2.03 -8.69 18.91
N GLY A 355 3.17 -8.72 19.60
CA GLY A 355 3.81 -9.95 20.09
C GLY A 355 3.23 -10.45 21.42
N GLU A 356 3.80 -11.54 21.93
CA GLU A 356 3.38 -12.17 23.21
C GLU A 356 3.56 -11.24 24.41
N ASN A 357 4.58 -10.38 24.37
CA ASN A 357 4.88 -9.41 25.42
C ASN A 357 4.13 -8.08 25.25
N GLN A 358 3.08 -8.06 24.42
CA GLN A 358 2.32 -6.86 24.04
C GLN A 358 3.14 -5.80 23.30
N ASN A 359 4.35 -6.11 22.87
CA ASN A 359 5.24 -5.25 22.11
C ASN A 359 4.87 -5.20 20.63
N LEU A 360 5.30 -4.14 19.94
CA LEU A 360 5.23 -4.07 18.48
C LEU A 360 6.32 -4.97 17.89
N ILE A 361 5.91 -5.98 17.12
CA ILE A 361 6.81 -6.84 16.36
C ILE A 361 6.70 -6.55 14.87
N HIS A 362 7.81 -6.61 14.16
CA HIS A 362 7.91 -6.29 12.74
C HIS A 362 8.69 -7.36 11.98
N LEU A 363 8.19 -7.80 10.83
CA LEU A 363 8.96 -8.59 9.86
C LEU A 363 8.80 -7.98 8.47
N TYR A 364 9.72 -8.33 7.58
CA TYR A 364 9.63 -7.83 6.22
C TYR A 364 10.16 -8.82 5.18
N ARG A 365 9.74 -8.61 3.95
CA ARG A 365 10.25 -9.37 2.80
C ARG A 365 10.76 -8.42 1.74
N ASN A 366 12.01 -8.64 1.34
CA ASN A 366 12.57 -8.09 0.11
C ASN A 366 12.33 -9.12 -1.01
N ARG A 367 11.74 -8.72 -2.14
CA ARG A 367 11.54 -9.58 -3.31
C ARG A 367 12.28 -9.07 -4.53
#